data_AF-A0A955PS60-F1
#
_entry.id   AF-A0A955PS60-F1
#
_cell.length_a   1.000
_cell.length_b   1.000
_cell.length_c   1.000
_cell.angle_alpha   90.00
_cell.angle_beta   90.00
_cell.angle_gamma   90.00
#
_symmetry.space_group_name_H-M   'P 1'
#
loop_
_entity.id
_entity.type
_entity.pdbx_description
1 polymer ?
#
loop_
_entity_poly.entity_id
_entity_poly.type
_entity_poly.pdbx_seq_one_letter_code
_entity_poly.pdbx_strand_id
1 'polypeptide(L)'
;ADYDQCVDLLFSIPNNEPVGFRVPCCDSMNATSPCFFAELFGKTTPNGNFLTLDSSVFTIFTPDDPALPKDLVEEPDGRGRFQKYVPEDRGFVNSIENYPYPYTIGNFCWELPGVMPSDWNAFHFHEAYNPYTVEDLQSAIDITAIKQGLFTLVFHPHGWIRNDQIVSLIDHAVFHHGNKIKFLSFKEVSDRLTENLLLGQSIRNEKGEDNGVRILDLNGDGFMDVVIGNDNLRITRVWNPEKNEWIDFSFPVSFHSVDGDGNRFSNGIRFGIFGENSQVGFLYANGNESRGWLFDGSEWVEEKDLVPAAQGFVTATGGKDTGVRLIDLNGDGSTELLNGGPSAGQVLVWK
;
A
#
# COMPACT_ATOMS: atom_id res chain seq x y z
N ALA A 1 -13.14 22.10 -11.30
CA ALA A 1 -11.71 22.01 -11.00
C ALA A 1 -11.26 20.61 -11.37
N ASP A 2 -10.09 20.47 -11.97
CA ASP A 2 -9.43 19.16 -12.14
C ASP A 2 -8.68 18.75 -10.85
N TYR A 3 -8.01 17.60 -10.88
CA TYR A 3 -7.27 17.07 -9.74
C TYR A 3 -6.20 18.06 -9.23
N ASP A 4 -5.34 18.57 -10.12
CA ASP A 4 -4.24 19.47 -9.76
C ASP A 4 -4.75 20.77 -9.13
N GLN A 5 -5.81 21.35 -9.70
CA GLN A 5 -6.44 22.55 -9.15
C GLN A 5 -7.02 22.31 -7.75
N CYS A 6 -7.60 21.14 -7.51
CA CYS A 6 -8.12 20.78 -6.18
C CYS A 6 -6.99 20.62 -5.16
N VAL A 7 -5.90 19.95 -5.54
CA VAL A 7 -4.71 19.79 -4.66
C VAL A 7 -4.11 21.16 -4.34
N ASP A 8 -3.83 21.97 -5.35
CA ASP A 8 -3.25 23.31 -5.16
C ASP A 8 -4.15 24.23 -4.33
N LEU A 9 -5.47 24.12 -4.49
CA LEU A 9 -6.41 24.85 -3.66
C LEU A 9 -6.26 24.45 -2.18
N LEU A 10 -6.15 23.15 -1.87
CA LEU A 10 -5.96 22.69 -0.49
C LEU A 10 -4.64 23.18 0.09
N PHE A 11 -3.54 23.15 -0.67
CA PHE A 11 -2.25 23.69 -0.25
C PHE A 11 -2.25 25.22 -0.09
N SER A 12 -3.17 25.93 -0.74
CA SER A 12 -3.30 27.40 -0.59
C SER A 12 -3.96 27.83 0.72
N ILE A 13 -4.58 26.89 1.45
CA ILE A 13 -5.22 27.16 2.74
C ILE A 13 -4.13 27.34 3.81
N PRO A 14 -4.08 28.48 4.52
CA PRO A 14 -3.06 28.71 5.55
C PRO A 14 -3.05 27.64 6.65
N ASN A 15 -1.87 27.12 6.98
CA ASN A 15 -1.64 26.06 7.97
C ASN A 15 -2.30 24.72 7.64
N ASN A 16 -2.68 24.49 6.38
CA ASN A 16 -3.16 23.20 5.93
C ASN A 16 -2.00 22.37 5.38
N GLU A 17 -1.89 21.12 5.82
CA GLU A 17 -0.91 20.14 5.32
C GLU A 17 -1.68 18.94 4.76
N PRO A 18 -2.29 19.07 3.56
CA PRO A 18 -3.05 17.99 2.97
C PRO A 18 -2.11 16.85 2.61
N VAL A 19 -2.44 15.64 3.07
CA VAL A 19 -1.65 14.42 2.82
C VAL A 19 -2.38 13.38 2.00
N GLY A 20 -3.72 13.43 2.00
CA GLY A 20 -4.56 12.35 1.50
C GLY A 20 -5.50 12.76 0.40
N PHE A 21 -5.77 11.83 -0.52
CA PHE A 21 -6.85 11.91 -1.49
C PHE A 21 -7.86 10.79 -1.27
N ARG A 22 -9.10 11.02 -1.71
CA ARG A 22 -10.10 9.97 -1.88
C ARG A 22 -10.85 10.24 -3.17
N VAL A 23 -10.83 9.28 -4.08
CA VAL A 23 -11.51 9.39 -5.37
C VAL A 23 -13.02 9.50 -5.12
N PRO A 24 -13.71 10.51 -5.66
CA PRO A 24 -15.17 10.62 -5.52
C PRO A 24 -15.88 9.35 -6.00
N CYS A 25 -16.88 8.91 -5.23
CA CYS A 25 -17.66 7.70 -5.48
C CYS A 25 -16.87 6.37 -5.44
N CYS A 26 -15.66 6.34 -4.86
CA CYS A 26 -14.85 5.11 -4.76
C CYS A 26 -15.47 3.99 -3.91
N ASP A 27 -16.51 4.29 -3.13
CA ASP A 27 -17.27 3.35 -2.31
C ASP A 27 -18.55 2.82 -3.00
N SER A 28 -18.88 3.38 -4.16
CA SER A 28 -20.13 3.08 -4.89
C SER A 28 -19.93 2.80 -6.38
N MET A 29 -18.72 3.01 -6.90
CA MET A 29 -18.35 2.85 -8.31
C MET A 29 -16.88 2.45 -8.45
N ASN A 30 -16.51 1.89 -9.59
CA ASN A 30 -15.12 1.61 -9.95
C ASN A 30 -14.38 2.87 -10.43
N ALA A 31 -14.44 3.95 -9.64
CA ALA A 31 -13.85 5.25 -9.97
C ALA A 31 -12.33 5.28 -9.73
N THR A 32 -11.85 4.58 -8.71
CA THR A 32 -10.42 4.36 -8.46
C THR A 32 -9.85 3.49 -9.59
N SER A 33 -8.77 3.94 -10.23
CA SER A 33 -8.17 3.21 -11.35
C SER A 33 -6.64 3.28 -11.33
N PRO A 34 -5.94 2.30 -11.93
CA PRO A 34 -4.49 2.37 -12.09
C PRO A 34 -4.02 3.62 -12.85
N CYS A 35 -4.79 4.10 -13.84
CA CYS A 35 -4.49 5.33 -14.57
C CYS A 35 -4.51 6.56 -13.66
N PHE A 36 -5.46 6.65 -12.72
CA PHE A 36 -5.47 7.74 -11.74
C PHE A 36 -4.15 7.81 -10.96
N PHE A 37 -3.67 6.67 -10.46
CA PHE A 37 -2.41 6.63 -9.72
C PHE A 37 -1.20 6.97 -10.59
N ALA A 38 -1.08 6.34 -11.76
CA ALA A 38 0.09 6.47 -12.63
C ALA A 38 0.16 7.84 -13.33
N GLU A 39 -0.97 8.43 -13.69
CA GLU A 39 -1.02 9.60 -14.55
C GLU A 39 -1.32 10.91 -13.81
N LEU A 40 -1.91 10.84 -12.62
CA LEU A 40 -2.29 12.02 -11.82
C LEU A 40 -1.65 12.00 -10.44
N PHE A 41 -2.02 11.05 -9.56
CA PHE A 41 -1.59 11.07 -8.15
C PHE A 41 -0.07 11.02 -7.97
N GLY A 42 0.60 10.14 -8.73
CA GLY A 42 2.05 9.94 -8.65
C GLY A 42 2.89 11.11 -9.17
N LYS A 43 2.27 12.16 -9.70
CA LYS A 43 2.95 13.38 -10.17
C LYS A 43 2.91 14.48 -9.12
N THR A 44 3.62 15.56 -9.40
CA THR A 44 3.46 16.85 -8.72
C THR A 44 2.56 17.75 -9.56
N THR A 45 1.76 18.60 -8.92
CA THR A 45 1.01 19.65 -9.59
C THR A 45 1.96 20.67 -10.26
N PRO A 46 1.47 21.55 -11.15
CA PRO A 46 2.27 22.63 -11.71
C PRO A 46 2.88 23.59 -10.66
N ASN A 47 2.27 23.69 -9.48
CA ASN A 47 2.80 24.47 -8.35
C ASN A 47 3.80 23.68 -7.48
N GLY A 48 4.12 22.43 -7.84
CA GLY A 48 5.07 21.59 -7.12
C GLY A 48 4.47 20.86 -5.90
N ASN A 49 3.15 20.88 -5.74
CA ASN A 49 2.49 20.20 -4.63
C ASN A 49 2.21 18.72 -4.96
N PHE A 50 2.11 17.89 -3.93
CA PHE A 50 1.78 16.47 -4.07
C PHE A 50 1.23 15.89 -2.77
N LEU A 51 0.56 14.73 -2.88
CA LEU A 51 0.01 13.99 -1.75
C LEU A 51 0.78 12.67 -1.55
N THR A 52 0.65 12.07 -0.37
CA THR A 52 1.38 10.86 0.04
C THR A 52 0.47 9.70 0.46
N LEU A 53 -0.83 9.96 0.63
CA LEU A 53 -1.83 8.99 1.03
C LEU A 53 -3.03 8.97 0.05
N ASP A 54 -3.62 7.80 -0.12
CA ASP A 54 -4.93 7.58 -0.74
C ASP A 54 -5.78 6.71 0.20
N SER A 55 -7.09 6.80 0.04
CA SER A 55 -8.05 5.97 0.79
C SER A 55 -9.26 5.69 -0.09
N SER A 56 -9.00 5.12 -1.27
CA SER A 56 -9.99 4.90 -2.32
C SER A 56 -10.25 3.43 -2.64
N VAL A 57 -9.65 2.50 -1.89
CA VAL A 57 -9.92 1.07 -1.92
C VAL A 57 -10.55 0.65 -0.61
N PHE A 58 -11.46 -0.32 -0.63
CA PHE A 58 -12.14 -0.79 0.58
C PHE A 58 -11.63 -2.17 1.02
N THR A 59 -11.49 -2.38 2.32
CA THR A 59 -11.32 -3.70 2.90
C THR A 59 -12.66 -4.27 3.37
N ILE A 60 -12.91 -5.53 3.04
CA ILE A 60 -14.08 -6.30 3.47
C ILE A 60 -13.58 -7.41 4.40
N PHE A 61 -14.19 -7.55 5.57
CA PHE A 61 -13.92 -8.69 6.43
C PHE A 61 -14.76 -9.90 6.00
N THR A 62 -14.14 -11.06 5.89
CA THR A 62 -14.78 -12.29 5.44
C THR A 62 -14.53 -13.44 6.42
N PRO A 63 -15.41 -14.47 6.44
CA PRO A 63 -15.20 -15.68 7.24
C PRO A 63 -13.97 -16.52 6.85
N ASP A 64 -13.30 -16.19 5.74
CA ASP A 64 -12.13 -16.93 5.26
C ASP A 64 -10.86 -16.59 6.06
N ASP A 65 -10.85 -15.52 6.84
CA ASP A 65 -9.74 -15.21 7.74
C ASP A 65 -9.85 -16.05 9.03
N PRO A 66 -8.97 -17.04 9.23
CA PRO A 66 -9.04 -17.94 10.37
C PRO A 66 -8.71 -17.24 11.71
N ALA A 67 -8.15 -16.02 11.67
CA ALA A 67 -7.88 -15.24 12.88
C ALA A 67 -9.16 -14.59 13.45
N LEU A 68 -10.26 -14.55 12.69
CA LEU A 68 -11.46 -13.83 13.07
C LEU A 68 -12.51 -14.75 13.74
N PRO A 69 -13.06 -14.35 14.90
CA PRO A 69 -14.20 -15.03 15.49
C PRO A 69 -15.40 -15.01 14.54
N LYS A 70 -15.99 -16.18 14.31
CA LYS A 70 -17.08 -16.36 13.34
C LYS A 70 -18.29 -15.46 13.62
N ASP A 71 -18.63 -15.23 14.88
CA ASP A 71 -19.75 -14.38 15.29
C ASP A 71 -19.60 -12.91 14.86
N LEU A 72 -18.35 -12.45 14.65
CA LEU A 72 -18.07 -11.10 14.16
C LEU A 72 -18.16 -10.99 12.63
N VAL A 73 -17.94 -12.08 11.89
CA VAL A 73 -17.86 -12.08 10.41
C VAL A 73 -18.95 -12.87 9.71
N GLU A 74 -19.75 -13.66 10.44
CA GLU A 74 -20.89 -14.42 9.94
C GLU A 74 -22.21 -13.89 10.54
N GLU A 75 -23.27 -13.91 9.75
CA GLU A 75 -24.66 -13.74 10.17
C GLU A 75 -25.21 -15.03 10.81
N PRO A 76 -26.35 -14.99 11.54
CA PRO A 76 -26.98 -16.19 12.09
C PRO A 76 -27.33 -17.28 11.06
N ASP A 77 -27.46 -16.91 9.77
CA ASP A 77 -27.72 -17.84 8.67
C ASP A 77 -26.43 -18.38 8.00
N GLY A 78 -25.26 -18.02 8.51
CA GLY A 78 -23.94 -18.46 8.04
C GLY A 78 -23.38 -17.68 6.86
N ARG A 79 -24.06 -16.63 6.36
CA ARG A 79 -23.50 -15.76 5.32
C ARG A 79 -22.49 -14.78 5.92
N GLY A 80 -21.54 -14.32 5.11
CA GLY A 80 -20.60 -13.26 5.51
C GLY A 80 -21.35 -11.96 5.85
N ARG A 81 -21.09 -11.41 7.05
CA ARG A 81 -21.72 -10.21 7.61
C ARG A 81 -21.59 -9.00 6.68
N PHE A 82 -20.41 -8.82 6.07
CA PHE A 82 -20.09 -7.61 5.30
C PHE A 82 -20.34 -7.74 3.79
N GLN A 83 -20.42 -8.96 3.25
CA GLN A 83 -20.55 -9.20 1.82
C GLN A 83 -21.81 -8.55 1.21
N LYS A 84 -22.88 -8.46 2.00
CA LYS A 84 -24.16 -7.84 1.61
C LYS A 84 -24.05 -6.36 1.21
N TYR A 85 -22.97 -5.69 1.60
CA TYR A 85 -22.74 -4.27 1.33
C TYR A 85 -22.01 -4.00 0.01
N VAL A 86 -21.48 -5.04 -0.63
CA VAL A 86 -20.80 -4.93 -1.93
C VAL A 86 -21.82 -4.53 -2.99
N PRO A 87 -21.61 -3.43 -3.74
CA PRO A 87 -22.51 -3.00 -4.82
C PRO A 87 -22.40 -3.90 -6.06
N GLU A 88 -22.87 -5.14 -5.97
CA GLU A 88 -22.83 -6.13 -7.05
C GLU A 88 -23.61 -5.66 -8.29
N ASP A 89 -24.69 -4.90 -8.10
CA ASP A 89 -25.48 -4.28 -9.17
C ASP A 89 -24.67 -3.28 -10.03
N ARG A 90 -23.53 -2.83 -9.50
CA ARG A 90 -22.59 -1.91 -10.16
C ARG A 90 -21.28 -2.57 -10.59
N GLY A 91 -21.16 -3.90 -10.39
CA GLY A 91 -19.94 -4.64 -10.69
C GLY A 91 -18.74 -4.11 -9.92
N PHE A 92 -18.92 -3.74 -8.65
CA PHE A 92 -17.87 -3.16 -7.82
C PHE A 92 -16.70 -4.13 -7.62
N VAL A 93 -15.47 -3.66 -7.87
CA VAL A 93 -14.23 -4.45 -7.74
C VAL A 93 -13.13 -3.73 -6.97
N ASN A 94 -13.36 -2.50 -6.52
CA ASN A 94 -12.37 -1.68 -5.82
C ASN A 94 -12.28 -2.04 -4.33
N SER A 95 -12.09 -3.32 -4.04
CA SER A 95 -11.95 -3.85 -2.69
C SER A 95 -10.88 -4.93 -2.58
N ILE A 96 -10.40 -5.11 -1.36
CA ILE A 96 -9.54 -6.20 -0.90
C ILE A 96 -10.20 -6.87 0.30
N GLU A 97 -9.74 -8.06 0.67
CA GLU A 97 -10.32 -8.82 1.77
C GLU A 97 -9.35 -8.94 2.93
N ASN A 98 -9.85 -8.82 4.16
CA ASN A 98 -9.15 -9.14 5.42
C ASN A 98 -7.80 -8.44 5.66
N TYR A 99 -7.55 -7.33 4.97
CA TYR A 99 -6.29 -6.58 5.02
C TYR A 99 -6.52 -5.13 5.48
N PRO A 100 -6.80 -4.89 6.78
CA PRO A 100 -7.03 -3.56 7.32
C PRO A 100 -5.72 -2.81 7.62
N TYR A 101 -4.70 -2.95 6.77
CA TYR A 101 -3.37 -2.36 7.00
C TYR A 101 -3.01 -1.41 5.87
N PRO A 102 -2.18 -0.37 6.14
CA PRO A 102 -1.58 0.43 5.08
C PRO A 102 -0.76 -0.43 4.11
N TYR A 103 -0.84 -0.13 2.83
CA TYR A 103 0.04 -0.71 1.81
C TYR A 103 0.42 0.33 0.78
N THR A 104 1.49 0.09 0.02
CA THR A 104 1.96 1.08 -0.96
C THR A 104 1.43 0.82 -2.36
N ILE A 105 1.00 1.88 -3.05
CA ILE A 105 0.67 1.84 -4.47
C ILE A 105 1.80 2.54 -5.25
N GLY A 106 2.40 1.80 -6.19
CA GLY A 106 3.41 2.31 -7.12
C GLY A 106 4.70 2.85 -6.48
N ASN A 107 4.94 2.57 -5.19
CA ASN A 107 6.04 3.14 -4.39
C ASN A 107 6.02 4.68 -4.27
N PHE A 108 4.85 5.32 -4.38
CA PHE A 108 4.70 6.76 -4.16
C PHE A 108 3.54 7.13 -3.24
N CYS A 109 2.60 6.21 -3.01
CA CYS A 109 1.44 6.45 -2.17
C CYS A 109 1.27 5.35 -1.14
N TRP A 110 0.85 5.70 0.06
CA TRP A 110 0.20 4.80 1.00
C TRP A 110 -1.30 4.75 0.76
N GLU A 111 -1.85 3.57 0.52
CA GLU A 111 -3.29 3.34 0.58
C GLU A 111 -3.69 2.97 2.00
N LEU A 112 -4.63 3.71 2.57
CA LEU A 112 -5.31 3.36 3.81
C LEU A 112 -6.72 2.87 3.46
N PRO A 113 -6.94 1.55 3.40
CA PRO A 113 -8.21 1.04 2.91
C PRO A 113 -9.37 1.50 3.80
N GLY A 114 -10.44 1.98 3.17
CA GLY A 114 -11.73 2.23 3.81
C GLY A 114 -12.31 0.93 4.34
N VAL A 115 -12.99 0.93 5.50
CA VAL A 115 -13.71 -0.27 5.94
C VAL A 115 -15.07 -0.31 5.25
N MET A 116 -15.44 -1.47 4.69
CA MET A 116 -16.80 -1.70 4.20
C MET A 116 -17.68 -2.25 5.35
N PRO A 117 -18.88 -1.68 5.58
CA PRO A 117 -19.54 -0.64 4.78
C PRO A 117 -19.05 0.79 5.07
N SER A 118 -19.04 1.64 4.03
CA SER A 118 -19.25 3.08 4.24
C SER A 118 -20.72 3.34 4.62
N ASP A 119 -21.03 4.53 5.14
CA ASP A 119 -22.43 4.90 5.35
C ASP A 119 -23.26 4.97 4.05
N TRP A 120 -22.62 5.16 2.88
CA TRP A 120 -23.27 5.02 1.58
C TRP A 120 -23.62 3.57 1.29
N ASN A 121 -22.68 2.61 1.45
CA ASN A 121 -22.96 1.19 1.23
C ASN A 121 -24.10 0.73 2.15
N ALA A 122 -24.02 1.15 3.41
CA ALA A 122 -25.04 0.88 4.40
C ALA A 122 -26.39 1.49 4.01
N PHE A 123 -26.43 2.76 3.61
CA PHE A 123 -27.67 3.40 3.16
C PHE A 123 -28.26 2.71 1.93
N HIS A 124 -27.42 2.32 0.97
CA HIS A 124 -27.88 1.66 -0.25
C HIS A 124 -28.57 0.32 0.05
N PHE A 125 -28.08 -0.42 1.04
CA PHE A 125 -28.61 -1.72 1.42
C PHE A 125 -29.74 -1.65 2.47
N HIS A 126 -29.59 -0.81 3.49
CA HIS A 126 -30.44 -0.76 4.68
C HIS A 126 -31.32 0.49 4.81
N GLU A 127 -31.24 1.44 3.88
CA GLU A 127 -31.74 2.80 4.01
C GLU A 127 -31.10 3.58 5.19
N ALA A 128 -31.56 4.79 5.43
CA ALA A 128 -30.97 5.68 6.42
C ALA A 128 -31.19 5.17 7.85
N TYR A 129 -30.21 5.44 8.72
CA TYR A 129 -30.36 5.37 10.17
C TYR A 129 -30.65 3.97 10.75
N ASN A 130 -30.39 2.94 9.96
CA ASN A 130 -30.68 1.57 10.34
C ASN A 130 -29.76 1.12 11.51
N PRO A 131 -30.31 0.56 12.61
CA PRO A 131 -29.51 0.11 13.73
C PRO A 131 -28.55 -1.05 13.39
N TYR A 132 -28.91 -1.93 12.45
CA TYR A 132 -28.03 -3.04 12.04
C TYR A 132 -26.72 -2.55 11.42
N THR A 133 -26.74 -1.40 10.75
CA THR A 133 -25.51 -0.76 10.27
C THR A 133 -24.56 -0.40 11.41
N VAL A 134 -25.09 0.04 12.56
CA VAL A 134 -24.27 0.37 13.73
C VAL A 134 -23.68 -0.90 14.32
N GLU A 135 -24.46 -1.97 14.43
CA GLU A 135 -24.02 -3.27 14.93
C GLU A 135 -22.90 -3.88 14.06
N ASP A 136 -23.04 -3.78 12.73
CA ASP A 136 -22.01 -4.26 11.81
C ASP A 136 -20.73 -3.41 11.87
N LEU A 137 -20.86 -2.08 11.98
CA LEU A 137 -19.70 -1.20 12.17
C LEU A 137 -19.01 -1.41 13.53
N GLN A 138 -19.75 -1.74 14.59
CA GLN A 138 -19.19 -2.15 15.89
C GLN A 138 -18.42 -3.47 15.77
N SER A 139 -18.99 -4.45 15.05
CA SER A 139 -18.30 -5.71 14.77
C SER A 139 -17.00 -5.47 13.97
N ALA A 140 -17.03 -4.56 12.99
CA ALA A 140 -15.86 -4.19 12.21
C ALA A 140 -14.78 -3.51 13.08
N ILE A 141 -15.15 -2.67 14.04
CA ILE A 141 -14.21 -2.09 15.03
C ILE A 141 -13.53 -3.21 15.84
N ASP A 142 -14.30 -4.18 16.32
CA ASP A 142 -13.79 -5.31 17.11
C ASP A 142 -12.84 -6.18 16.29
N ILE A 143 -13.19 -6.46 15.03
CA ILE A 143 -12.33 -7.17 14.07
C ILE A 143 -11.03 -6.40 13.84
N THR A 144 -11.10 -5.10 13.56
CA THR A 144 -9.90 -4.27 13.37
C THR A 144 -9.00 -4.30 14.60
N ALA A 145 -9.57 -4.28 15.81
CA ALA A 145 -8.80 -4.36 17.05
C ALA A 145 -8.09 -5.73 17.22
N ILE A 146 -8.75 -6.83 16.86
CA ILE A 146 -8.14 -8.17 16.81
C ILE A 146 -6.97 -8.20 15.83
N LYS A 147 -7.17 -7.62 14.65
CA LYS A 147 -6.15 -7.54 13.58
C LYS A 147 -5.04 -6.53 13.88
N GLN A 148 -5.21 -5.66 14.89
CA GLN A 148 -4.32 -4.53 15.16
C GLN A 148 -4.15 -3.61 13.93
N GLY A 149 -5.23 -3.45 13.15
CA GLY A 149 -5.24 -2.68 11.91
C GLY A 149 -5.80 -1.27 12.06
N LEU A 150 -6.22 -0.71 10.93
CA LEU A 150 -6.88 0.58 10.82
C LEU A 150 -8.36 0.42 10.53
N PHE A 151 -9.18 1.16 11.28
CA PHE A 151 -10.62 1.29 11.02
C PHE A 151 -10.85 2.65 10.36
N THR A 152 -10.73 2.69 9.04
CA THR A 152 -10.92 3.91 8.26
C THR A 152 -12.41 4.11 7.97
N LEU A 153 -13.12 4.77 8.89
CA LEU A 153 -14.55 5.06 8.75
C LEU A 153 -14.81 6.05 7.61
N VAL A 154 -15.80 5.75 6.77
CA VAL A 154 -16.33 6.66 5.76
C VAL A 154 -17.75 7.01 6.11
N PHE A 155 -17.99 8.30 6.36
CA PHE A 155 -19.33 8.80 6.65
C PHE A 155 -19.57 10.19 6.04
N HIS A 156 -20.84 10.48 5.77
CA HIS A 156 -21.31 11.74 5.26
C HIS A 156 -22.04 12.51 6.37
N PRO A 157 -21.84 13.82 6.49
CA PRO A 157 -22.38 14.61 7.62
C PRO A 157 -23.91 14.78 7.58
N HIS A 158 -24.60 14.21 6.58
CA HIS A 158 -26.04 14.36 6.43
C HIS A 158 -26.69 13.10 5.86
N GLY A 159 -27.78 12.65 6.49
CA GLY A 159 -28.86 11.91 5.82
C GLY A 159 -28.77 10.39 5.86
N TRP A 160 -27.57 9.81 6.04
CA TRP A 160 -27.38 8.36 5.96
C TRP A 160 -27.10 7.74 7.33
N ILE A 161 -26.16 8.32 8.07
CA ILE A 161 -25.88 7.98 9.47
C ILE A 161 -26.05 9.21 10.37
N ARG A 162 -26.59 9.02 11.57
CA ARG A 162 -26.79 10.12 12.52
C ARG A 162 -25.58 10.34 13.42
N ASN A 163 -25.46 11.55 13.96
CA ASN A 163 -24.40 11.89 14.90
C ASN A 163 -24.39 11.01 16.16
N ASP A 164 -25.56 10.63 16.71
CA ASP A 164 -25.66 9.74 17.87
C ASP A 164 -25.20 8.31 17.54
N GLN A 165 -25.37 7.85 16.30
CA GLN A 165 -24.84 6.56 15.85
C GLN A 165 -23.31 6.61 15.75
N ILE A 166 -22.74 7.67 15.19
CA ILE A 166 -21.28 7.86 15.17
C ILE A 166 -20.70 7.91 16.60
N VAL A 167 -21.36 8.65 17.51
CA VAL A 167 -20.96 8.69 18.92
C VAL A 167 -21.02 7.30 19.55
N SER A 168 -22.04 6.49 19.26
CA SER A 168 -22.09 5.11 19.78
C SER A 168 -20.97 4.20 19.26
N LEU A 169 -20.42 4.44 18.06
CA LEU A 169 -19.24 3.72 17.57
C LEU A 169 -18.00 4.10 18.38
N ILE A 170 -17.85 5.38 18.69
CA ILE A 170 -16.75 5.88 19.54
C ILE A 170 -16.87 5.30 20.95
N ASP A 171 -18.07 5.35 21.54
CA ASP A 171 -18.33 4.80 22.88
C ASP A 171 -18.05 3.30 22.92
N HIS A 172 -18.49 2.54 21.90
CA HIS A 172 -18.18 1.11 21.76
C HIS A 172 -16.68 0.87 21.73
N ALA A 173 -15.96 1.58 20.85
CA ALA A 173 -14.52 1.42 20.69
C ALA A 173 -13.76 1.71 22.00
N VAL A 174 -14.12 2.80 22.70
CA VAL A 174 -13.51 3.19 23.98
C VAL A 174 -13.85 2.20 25.09
N PHE A 175 -15.11 1.76 25.18
CA PHE A 175 -15.56 0.85 26.22
C PHE A 175 -14.92 -0.54 26.10
N HIS A 176 -14.85 -1.09 24.89
CA HIS A 176 -14.35 -2.46 24.65
C HIS A 176 -12.83 -2.54 24.51
N HIS A 177 -12.19 -1.54 23.89
CA HIS A 177 -10.75 -1.60 23.57
C HIS A 177 -9.90 -0.61 24.35
N GLY A 178 -10.48 0.46 24.89
CA GLY A 178 -9.82 1.39 25.80
C GLY A 178 -8.49 1.92 25.29
N ASN A 179 -7.41 1.64 26.02
CA ASN A 179 -6.07 2.14 25.71
C ASN A 179 -5.37 1.40 24.55
N LYS A 180 -5.99 0.36 23.99
CA LYS A 180 -5.44 -0.39 22.83
C LYS A 180 -5.62 0.35 21.51
N ILE A 181 -6.54 1.32 21.46
CA ILE A 181 -6.86 2.06 20.24
C ILE A 181 -6.38 3.51 20.30
N LYS A 182 -6.31 4.15 19.13
CA LYS A 182 -6.05 5.58 18.97
C LYS A 182 -6.99 6.15 17.91
N PHE A 183 -7.50 7.35 18.15
CA PHE A 183 -8.17 8.15 17.13
C PHE A 183 -7.12 9.04 16.47
N LEU A 184 -6.90 8.84 15.18
CA LEU A 184 -5.85 9.53 14.42
C LEU A 184 -6.45 10.13 13.15
N SER A 185 -6.00 11.33 12.81
CA SER A 185 -6.11 11.89 11.47
C SER A 185 -5.18 11.15 10.49
N PHE A 186 -5.47 11.25 9.19
CA PHE A 186 -4.57 10.70 8.17
C PHE A 186 -3.15 11.28 8.25
N LYS A 187 -3.00 12.56 8.61
CA LYS A 187 -1.68 13.18 8.83
C LYS A 187 -0.90 12.47 9.94
N GLU A 188 -1.53 12.24 11.09
CA GLU A 188 -0.89 11.55 12.20
C GLU A 188 -0.52 10.10 11.85
N VAL A 189 -1.31 9.42 11.02
CA VAL A 189 -0.93 8.08 10.52
C VAL A 189 0.28 8.18 9.58
N SER A 190 0.27 9.13 8.64
CA SER A 190 1.40 9.37 7.72
C SER A 190 2.72 9.63 8.46
N ASP A 191 2.66 10.50 9.47
CA ASP A 191 3.80 10.87 10.29
C ASP A 191 4.32 9.66 11.07
N ARG A 192 3.42 8.88 11.68
CA ARG A 192 3.80 7.67 12.41
C ARG A 192 4.42 6.60 11.53
N LEU A 193 3.89 6.37 10.34
CA LEU A 193 4.50 5.46 9.37
C LEU A 193 5.91 5.97 9.03
N THR A 194 6.05 7.24 8.68
CA THR A 194 7.35 7.81 8.32
C THR A 194 8.36 7.72 9.45
N GLU A 195 7.99 8.10 10.68
CA GLU A 195 8.89 8.11 11.83
C GLU A 195 9.28 6.70 12.30
N ASN A 196 8.30 5.80 12.44
CA ASN A 196 8.51 4.53 13.14
C ASN A 196 8.85 3.38 12.18
N LEU A 197 8.16 3.31 11.04
CA LEU A 197 8.37 2.28 10.01
C LEU A 197 9.54 2.66 9.10
N LEU A 198 9.68 3.94 8.72
CA LEU A 198 10.62 4.35 7.67
C LEU A 198 11.87 5.10 8.15
N LEU A 199 12.14 5.16 9.46
CA LEU A 199 13.28 5.91 10.03
C LEU A 199 13.35 7.39 9.57
N GLY A 200 12.18 8.03 9.47
CA GLY A 200 12.05 9.39 8.99
C GLY A 200 12.22 9.57 7.47
N GLN A 201 12.38 8.48 6.70
CA GLN A 201 12.52 8.55 5.24
C GLN A 201 11.14 8.35 4.59
N SER A 202 10.48 9.44 4.20
CA SER A 202 9.21 9.36 3.47
C SER A 202 9.34 8.61 2.15
N ILE A 203 8.25 8.00 1.66
CA ILE A 203 8.23 7.27 0.37
C ILE A 203 8.55 8.19 -0.81
N ARG A 204 8.11 9.45 -0.74
CA ARG A 204 8.42 10.51 -1.72
C ARG A 204 9.40 11.51 -1.12
N ASN A 205 10.32 12.02 -1.94
CA ASN A 205 11.25 13.08 -1.52
C ASN A 205 10.55 14.46 -1.49
N GLU A 206 11.26 15.52 -1.13
CA GLU A 206 10.73 16.89 -1.05
C GLU A 206 10.19 17.44 -2.39
N LYS A 207 10.57 16.83 -3.51
CA LYS A 207 10.09 17.16 -4.87
C LYS A 207 8.94 16.25 -5.32
N GLY A 208 8.45 15.36 -4.46
CA GLY A 208 7.40 14.41 -4.81
C GLY A 208 7.88 13.25 -5.70
N GLU A 209 9.17 13.00 -5.81
CA GLU A 209 9.72 11.88 -6.59
C GLU A 209 9.94 10.65 -5.69
N ASP A 210 10.11 9.46 -6.29
CA ASP A 210 10.48 8.24 -5.56
C ASP A 210 11.71 8.48 -4.68
N ASN A 211 11.58 8.26 -3.37
CA ASN A 211 12.66 8.44 -2.41
C ASN A 211 13.52 7.19 -2.21
N GLY A 212 13.29 6.09 -2.94
CA GLY A 212 14.09 4.86 -2.77
C GLY A 212 13.77 4.10 -1.48
N VAL A 213 12.49 4.08 -1.12
CA VAL A 213 11.94 3.32 0.01
C VAL A 213 11.00 2.24 -0.56
N ARG A 214 11.13 0.99 -0.10
CA ARG A 214 10.30 -0.15 -0.53
C ARG A 214 9.75 -0.88 0.69
N ILE A 215 8.50 -1.29 0.57
CA ILE A 215 7.76 -2.07 1.57
C ILE A 215 7.45 -3.43 0.95
N LEU A 216 7.94 -4.49 1.57
CA LEU A 216 7.80 -5.86 1.11
C LEU A 216 8.14 -6.81 2.25
N ASP A 217 7.55 -8.00 2.27
CA ASP A 217 7.94 -9.08 3.17
C ASP A 217 9.24 -9.72 2.64
N LEU A 218 10.35 -9.60 3.38
CA LEU A 218 11.67 -10.10 2.95
C LEU A 218 11.94 -11.53 3.39
N ASN A 219 11.29 -11.98 4.47
CA ASN A 219 11.57 -13.26 5.13
C ASN A 219 10.41 -14.27 5.03
N GLY A 220 9.28 -13.87 4.45
CA GLY A 220 8.10 -14.69 4.25
C GLY A 220 7.27 -14.92 5.51
N ASP A 221 7.40 -14.09 6.55
CA ASP A 221 6.69 -14.26 7.82
C ASP A 221 5.29 -13.62 7.85
N GLY A 222 4.90 -12.95 6.77
CA GLY A 222 3.61 -12.27 6.62
C GLY A 222 3.57 -10.85 7.17
N PHE A 223 4.68 -10.34 7.72
CA PHE A 223 4.83 -8.94 8.13
C PHE A 223 5.60 -8.14 7.08
N MET A 224 5.30 -6.85 6.98
CA MET A 224 5.97 -5.97 6.02
C MET A 224 7.29 -5.47 6.57
N ASP A 225 8.35 -5.68 5.79
CA ASP A 225 9.69 -5.15 6.03
C ASP A 225 9.97 -3.91 5.18
N VAL A 226 11.11 -3.26 5.43
CA VAL A 226 11.47 -2.01 4.76
C VAL A 226 12.87 -2.07 4.17
N VAL A 227 13.01 -1.69 2.90
CA VAL A 227 14.31 -1.45 2.27
C VAL A 227 14.43 0.03 1.91
N ILE A 228 15.47 0.68 2.40
CA ILE A 228 15.79 2.08 2.13
C ILE A 228 17.17 2.10 1.46
N GLY A 229 17.26 2.70 0.28
CA GLY A 229 18.52 2.88 -0.44
C GLY A 229 18.58 4.27 -1.08
N ASN A 230 18.32 5.29 -0.28
CA ASN A 230 18.23 6.67 -0.75
C ASN A 230 19.55 7.42 -0.53
N ASP A 231 19.54 8.73 -0.76
CA ASP A 231 20.75 9.55 -0.68
C ASP A 231 21.27 9.69 0.78
N ASN A 232 20.41 9.42 1.77
CA ASN A 232 20.71 9.55 3.19
C ASN A 232 21.06 8.21 3.85
N LEU A 233 20.34 7.13 3.51
CA LEU A 233 20.38 5.84 4.19
C LEU A 233 20.40 4.66 3.21
N ARG A 234 21.13 3.61 3.59
CA ARG A 234 21.17 2.30 2.93
C ARG A 234 20.98 1.19 3.96
N ILE A 235 19.73 0.86 4.23
CA ILE A 235 19.34 -0.04 5.32
C ILE A 235 18.18 -0.94 4.91
N THR A 236 18.21 -2.16 5.42
CA THR A 236 17.12 -3.13 5.35
C THR A 236 16.63 -3.34 6.78
N ARG A 237 15.34 -3.19 7.02
CA ARG A 237 14.72 -3.32 8.34
C ARG A 237 13.75 -4.49 8.30
N VAL A 238 14.01 -5.52 9.08
CA VAL A 238 13.13 -6.69 9.22
C VAL A 238 12.34 -6.55 10.53
N TRP A 239 11.03 -6.68 10.47
CA TRP A 239 10.19 -6.63 11.65
C TRP A 239 10.24 -7.97 12.39
N ASN A 240 10.53 -7.94 13.70
CA ASN A 240 10.39 -9.12 14.55
C ASN A 240 9.10 -9.00 15.37
N PRO A 241 8.01 -9.71 15.00
CA PRO A 241 6.73 -9.61 15.71
C PRO A 241 6.76 -10.22 17.12
N GLU A 242 7.62 -11.21 17.38
CA GLU A 242 7.72 -11.84 18.71
C GLU A 242 8.33 -10.90 19.75
N LYS A 243 9.29 -10.08 19.31
CA LYS A 243 10.01 -9.12 20.16
C LYS A 243 9.47 -7.69 20.05
N ASN A 244 8.61 -7.43 19.07
CA ASN A 244 8.07 -6.12 18.76
C ASN A 244 9.20 -5.08 18.52
N GLU A 245 10.20 -5.47 17.72
CA GLU A 245 11.38 -4.65 17.42
C GLU A 245 11.81 -4.79 15.96
N TRP A 246 12.50 -3.76 15.45
CA TRP A 246 13.14 -3.78 14.14
C TRP A 246 14.57 -4.34 14.27
N ILE A 247 14.94 -5.22 13.34
CA ILE A 247 16.30 -5.70 13.16
C ILE A 247 16.83 -5.11 11.86
N ASP A 248 17.85 -4.27 11.98
CA ASP A 248 18.39 -3.51 10.86
C ASP A 248 19.68 -4.16 10.31
N PHE A 249 19.75 -4.26 8.98
CA PHE A 249 20.87 -4.79 8.20
C PHE A 249 21.28 -3.78 7.11
N SER A 250 22.47 -3.94 6.53
CA SER A 250 22.94 -3.04 5.47
C SER A 250 22.30 -3.36 4.12
N PHE A 251 21.86 -2.34 3.38
CA PHE A 251 21.46 -2.49 1.97
C PHE A 251 22.63 -2.12 1.04
N PRO A 252 22.99 -2.92 0.03
CA PRO A 252 24.29 -2.76 -0.65
C PRO A 252 24.32 -1.69 -1.73
N VAL A 253 23.17 -1.19 -2.21
CA VAL A 253 23.09 -0.28 -3.36
C VAL A 253 22.19 0.93 -3.10
N SER A 254 22.32 1.96 -3.95
CA SER A 254 21.37 3.08 -3.97
C SER A 254 20.30 2.84 -5.05
N PHE A 255 19.05 3.23 -4.78
CA PHE A 255 17.96 3.21 -5.77
C PHE A 255 18.15 4.24 -6.88
N HIS A 256 18.93 5.28 -6.61
CA HIS A 256 19.14 6.40 -7.50
C HIS A 256 20.63 6.72 -7.60
N SER A 257 20.98 7.29 -8.74
CA SER A 257 22.30 7.86 -9.02
C SER A 257 22.13 9.32 -9.45
N VAL A 258 23.22 10.08 -9.38
CA VAL A 258 23.27 11.48 -9.80
C VAL A 258 24.33 11.63 -10.88
N ASP A 259 23.99 12.28 -11.99
CA ASP A 259 24.94 12.54 -13.08
C ASP A 259 25.85 13.76 -12.79
N GLY A 260 26.79 14.05 -13.70
CA GLY A 260 27.71 15.18 -13.56
C GLY A 260 27.03 16.55 -13.56
N ASP A 261 25.79 16.65 -14.04
CA ASP A 261 24.98 17.88 -14.07
C ASP A 261 24.06 17.98 -12.84
N GLY A 262 24.09 17.00 -11.93
CA GLY A 262 23.27 16.96 -10.72
C GLY A 262 21.87 16.38 -10.94
N ASN A 263 21.58 15.79 -12.10
CA ASN A 263 20.28 15.17 -12.35
C ASN A 263 20.22 13.80 -11.68
N ARG A 264 19.16 13.59 -10.91
CA ARG A 264 18.87 12.33 -10.22
C ARG A 264 18.13 11.39 -11.16
N PHE A 265 18.55 10.13 -11.19
CA PHE A 265 17.93 9.12 -12.04
C PHE A 265 17.85 7.75 -11.35
N SER A 266 16.81 6.97 -11.66
CA SER A 266 16.61 5.64 -11.08
C SER A 266 17.64 4.64 -11.61
N ASN A 267 18.15 3.78 -10.72
CA ASN A 267 18.99 2.64 -11.10
C ASN A 267 18.16 1.44 -11.60
N GLY A 268 16.82 1.52 -11.58
CA GLY A 268 15.96 0.48 -12.13
C GLY A 268 15.95 -0.82 -11.31
N ILE A 269 16.03 -0.72 -9.99
CA ILE A 269 15.96 -1.89 -9.09
C ILE A 269 14.59 -2.57 -9.20
N ARG A 270 14.62 -3.91 -9.31
CA ARG A 270 13.45 -4.79 -9.36
C ARG A 270 13.59 -5.87 -8.30
N PHE A 271 12.61 -5.97 -7.42
CA PHE A 271 12.52 -7.06 -6.43
C PHE A 271 11.72 -8.21 -7.00
N GLY A 272 12.05 -9.42 -6.57
CA GLY A 272 11.35 -10.64 -6.89
C GLY A 272 11.66 -11.74 -5.89
N ILE A 273 11.03 -12.88 -6.09
CA ILE A 273 11.24 -14.11 -5.31
C ILE A 273 11.97 -15.10 -6.22
N PHE A 274 12.99 -15.78 -5.71
CA PHE A 274 13.89 -16.61 -6.51
C PHE A 274 14.16 -17.96 -5.85
N GLY A 275 14.25 -18.98 -6.70
CA GLY A 275 14.70 -20.33 -6.34
C GLY A 275 13.68 -21.15 -5.54
N GLU A 276 14.00 -22.42 -5.32
CA GLU A 276 13.13 -23.37 -4.60
C GLU A 276 12.84 -22.97 -3.14
N ASN A 277 13.69 -22.11 -2.56
CA ASN A 277 13.55 -21.63 -1.19
C ASN A 277 12.72 -20.33 -1.08
N SER A 278 12.14 -19.84 -2.19
CA SER A 278 11.38 -18.58 -2.24
C SER A 278 12.12 -17.41 -1.60
N GLN A 279 13.40 -17.25 -1.91
CA GLN A 279 14.22 -16.18 -1.35
C GLN A 279 13.92 -14.85 -2.04
N VAL A 280 13.71 -13.80 -1.24
CA VAL A 280 13.57 -12.45 -1.80
C VAL A 280 14.92 -11.95 -2.29
N GLY A 281 14.92 -11.43 -3.51
CA GLY A 281 16.09 -10.87 -4.16
C GLY A 281 15.76 -9.55 -4.85
N PHE A 282 16.80 -8.87 -5.31
CA PHE A 282 16.63 -7.81 -6.29
C PHE A 282 17.71 -7.86 -7.37
N LEU A 283 17.39 -7.30 -8.53
CA LEU A 283 18.31 -7.13 -9.65
C LEU A 283 18.10 -5.77 -10.32
N TYR A 284 19.11 -5.34 -11.07
CA TYR A 284 18.99 -4.23 -12.00
C TYR A 284 20.03 -4.31 -13.11
N ALA A 285 19.73 -3.64 -14.23
CA ALA A 285 20.62 -3.47 -15.37
C ALA A 285 20.39 -2.06 -15.94
N ASN A 286 21.28 -1.12 -15.67
CA ASN A 286 21.05 0.32 -15.94
C ASN A 286 21.93 0.89 -17.08
N GLY A 287 22.47 0.01 -17.92
CA GLY A 287 23.40 0.36 -19.00
C GLY A 287 24.85 0.59 -18.56
N ASN A 288 25.09 0.88 -17.28
CA ASN A 288 26.44 1.01 -16.69
C ASN A 288 26.88 -0.30 -16.02
N GLU A 289 25.98 -0.89 -15.24
CA GLU A 289 26.22 -2.14 -14.54
C GLU A 289 24.98 -3.02 -14.58
N SER A 290 25.15 -4.30 -14.28
CA SER A 290 24.06 -5.25 -14.14
C SER A 290 24.41 -6.22 -13.03
N ARG A 291 23.63 -6.19 -11.94
CA ARG A 291 23.94 -6.88 -10.68
C ARG A 291 22.67 -7.38 -10.00
N GLY A 292 22.80 -8.42 -9.18
CA GLY A 292 21.70 -9.06 -8.47
C GLY A 292 22.13 -9.56 -7.09
N TRP A 293 21.20 -9.57 -6.15
CA TRP A 293 21.41 -10.01 -4.77
C TRP A 293 20.24 -10.85 -4.28
N LEU A 294 20.52 -11.81 -3.41
CA LEU A 294 19.54 -12.53 -2.59
C LEU A 294 19.69 -12.11 -1.13
N PHE A 295 18.58 -12.01 -0.42
CA PHE A 295 18.58 -11.83 1.02
C PHE A 295 18.65 -13.18 1.72
N ASP A 296 19.61 -13.37 2.63
CA ASP A 296 19.79 -14.63 3.37
C ASP A 296 19.10 -14.64 4.74
N GLY A 297 18.40 -13.56 5.07
CA GLY A 297 17.78 -13.32 6.38
C GLY A 297 18.59 -12.37 7.28
N SER A 298 19.83 -12.05 6.92
CA SER A 298 20.71 -11.16 7.67
C SER A 298 21.62 -10.26 6.81
N GLU A 299 21.86 -10.64 5.57
CA GLU A 299 22.63 -9.85 4.62
C GLU A 299 22.17 -10.05 3.18
N TRP A 300 22.54 -9.10 2.32
CA TRP A 300 22.34 -9.20 0.88
C TRP A 300 23.61 -9.79 0.24
N VAL A 301 23.50 -11.02 -0.25
CA VAL A 301 24.58 -11.74 -0.91
C VAL A 301 24.48 -11.51 -2.41
N GLU A 302 25.55 -11.03 -3.04
CA GLU A 302 25.56 -10.79 -4.48
C GLU A 302 25.57 -12.11 -5.25
N GLU A 303 24.59 -12.29 -6.12
CA GLU A 303 24.40 -13.49 -6.92
C GLU A 303 24.46 -13.14 -8.41
N LYS A 304 25.60 -13.45 -9.02
CA LYS A 304 25.89 -13.09 -10.42
C LYS A 304 24.94 -13.74 -11.41
N ASP A 305 24.44 -14.92 -11.09
CA ASP A 305 23.57 -15.70 -11.96
C ASP A 305 22.12 -15.17 -12.00
N LEU A 306 21.74 -14.27 -11.07
CA LEU A 306 20.45 -13.54 -11.13
C LEU A 306 20.38 -12.55 -12.30
N VAL A 307 21.51 -12.24 -12.94
CA VAL A 307 21.55 -11.31 -14.06
C VAL A 307 22.03 -12.06 -15.29
N PRO A 308 21.11 -12.56 -16.15
CA PRO A 308 21.50 -13.25 -17.37
C PRO A 308 22.17 -12.29 -18.36
N ALA A 309 23.51 -12.23 -18.32
CA ALA A 309 24.34 -11.36 -19.16
C ALA A 309 24.09 -11.52 -20.68
N ALA A 310 23.62 -12.69 -21.11
CA ALA A 310 23.39 -13.00 -22.52
C ALA A 310 22.06 -12.48 -23.09
N GLN A 311 21.15 -11.96 -22.25
CA GLN A 311 19.76 -11.70 -22.65
C GLN A 311 19.43 -10.22 -22.83
N GLY A 312 20.40 -9.32 -22.62
CA GLY A 312 20.30 -7.91 -23.02
C GLY A 312 19.14 -7.14 -22.40
N PHE A 313 18.59 -7.61 -21.28
CA PHE A 313 17.58 -6.86 -20.56
C PHE A 313 18.24 -5.66 -19.87
N VAL A 314 17.54 -4.54 -19.91
CA VAL A 314 17.93 -3.29 -19.27
C VAL A 314 16.73 -2.89 -18.46
N THR A 315 16.84 -2.68 -17.15
CA THR A 315 15.74 -2.30 -16.27
C THR A 315 15.51 -0.78 -16.24
N ALA A 316 16.55 0.00 -16.57
CA ALA A 316 16.45 1.44 -16.75
C ALA A 316 17.45 1.97 -17.80
N THR A 317 17.02 2.90 -18.65
CA THR A 317 17.89 3.60 -19.61
C THR A 317 17.81 5.09 -19.37
N GLY A 318 18.94 5.73 -19.01
CA GLY A 318 18.96 7.16 -18.67
C GLY A 318 17.96 7.51 -17.55
N GLY A 319 17.81 6.61 -16.58
CA GLY A 319 16.86 6.77 -15.47
C GLY A 319 15.42 6.34 -15.73
N LYS A 320 15.06 6.01 -16.98
CA LYS A 320 13.69 5.67 -17.35
C LYS A 320 13.47 4.18 -17.29
N ASP A 321 12.39 3.76 -16.63
CA ASP A 321 11.90 2.39 -16.63
C ASP A 321 11.67 1.90 -18.07
N THR A 322 12.16 0.71 -18.38
CA THR A 322 12.07 0.06 -19.69
C THR A 322 10.93 -0.97 -19.78
N GLY A 323 10.20 -1.21 -18.69
CA GLY A 323 9.12 -2.18 -18.62
C GLY A 323 9.53 -3.58 -18.16
N VAL A 324 10.76 -3.77 -17.66
CA VAL A 324 11.15 -5.05 -17.05
C VAL A 324 10.42 -5.25 -15.72
N ARG A 325 9.82 -6.42 -15.53
CA ARG A 325 9.08 -6.82 -14.31
C ARG A 325 9.53 -8.20 -13.84
N LEU A 326 9.42 -8.41 -12.53
CA LEU A 326 9.53 -9.72 -11.90
C LEU A 326 8.16 -10.07 -11.37
N ILE A 327 7.61 -11.19 -11.82
CA ILE A 327 6.26 -11.63 -11.47
C ILE A 327 6.17 -13.14 -11.59
N ASP A 328 5.56 -13.78 -10.59
CA ASP A 328 5.24 -15.21 -10.65
C ASP A 328 4.05 -15.39 -11.60
N LEU A 329 4.33 -15.82 -12.83
CA LEU A 329 3.34 -16.03 -13.89
C LEU A 329 2.80 -17.45 -13.89
N ASN A 330 3.57 -18.40 -13.38
CA ASN A 330 3.26 -19.83 -13.44
C ASN A 330 2.65 -20.36 -12.11
N GLY A 331 2.71 -19.57 -11.04
CA GLY A 331 2.20 -19.88 -9.71
C GLY A 331 3.09 -20.81 -8.89
N ASP A 332 4.38 -20.92 -9.21
CA ASP A 332 5.32 -21.82 -8.51
C ASP A 332 6.01 -21.18 -7.30
N GLY A 333 5.73 -19.91 -7.01
CA GLY A 333 6.32 -19.17 -5.90
C GLY A 333 7.68 -18.55 -6.21
N SER A 334 8.19 -18.69 -7.44
CA SER A 334 9.33 -17.94 -7.97
C SER A 334 8.86 -16.97 -9.05
N THR A 335 9.50 -15.80 -9.11
CA THR A 335 9.15 -14.77 -10.10
C THR A 335 9.86 -15.02 -11.42
N GLU A 336 9.16 -15.00 -12.54
CA GLU A 336 9.78 -14.89 -13.87
C GLU A 336 10.22 -13.46 -14.18
N LEU A 337 11.25 -13.32 -15.01
CA LEU A 337 11.63 -12.02 -15.59
C LEU A 337 10.86 -11.80 -16.89
N LEU A 338 9.98 -10.81 -16.88
CA LEU A 338 9.28 -10.30 -18.05
C LEU A 338 10.02 -9.09 -18.62
N ASN A 339 10.53 -9.20 -19.84
CA ASN A 339 11.09 -8.08 -20.59
C ASN A 339 10.04 -7.51 -21.54
N GLY A 340 9.33 -6.46 -21.12
CA GLY A 340 8.31 -5.78 -21.92
C GLY A 340 8.86 -4.73 -22.91
N GLY A 341 10.18 -4.64 -23.10
CA GLY A 341 10.80 -3.64 -23.94
C GLY A 341 10.44 -3.73 -25.43
N PRO A 342 10.63 -2.65 -26.21
CA PRO A 342 10.18 -2.55 -27.60
C PRO A 342 10.85 -3.55 -28.58
N SER A 343 11.88 -4.28 -28.17
CA SER A 343 12.67 -5.20 -29.00
C SER A 343 12.27 -6.68 -28.89
N ALA A 344 10.96 -6.95 -28.79
CA ALA A 344 10.31 -8.26 -28.59
C ALA A 344 10.23 -8.70 -27.12
N GLY A 345 8.98 -8.93 -26.68
CA GLY A 345 8.67 -9.41 -25.35
C GLY A 345 9.25 -10.79 -25.10
N GLN A 346 9.97 -10.95 -23.99
CA GLN A 346 10.54 -12.23 -23.56
C GLN A 346 10.12 -12.52 -22.12
N VAL A 347 9.83 -13.79 -21.85
CA VAL A 347 9.67 -14.32 -20.50
C VAL A 347 10.84 -15.26 -20.24
N LEU A 348 11.52 -15.04 -19.12
CA LEU A 348 12.68 -15.81 -18.71
C LEU A 348 12.33 -16.49 -17.39
N VAL A 349 12.41 -17.82 -17.43
CA VAL A 349 12.23 -18.68 -16.26
C VAL A 349 13.61 -19.05 -15.74
N TRP A 350 13.82 -18.92 -14.43
CA TRP A 350 15.06 -19.35 -13.78
C TRP A 350 15.15 -20.88 -13.86
N LYS A 351 16.35 -21.40 -14.11
CA LYS A 351 16.59 -22.84 -14.24
C LYS A 351 17.08 -23.46 -12.95
#